data_AF-A0A5T0VUU1-F1
#
_entry.id   AF-A0A5T0VUU1-F1
#
_cell.length_a   1.000
_cell.length_b   1.000
_cell.length_c   1.000
_cell.angle_alpha   90.00
_cell.angle_beta   90.00
_cell.angle_gamma   90.00
#
_symmetry.space_group_name_H-M   'P 1'
#
loop_
_entity.id
_entity.type
_entity.pdbx_description
1 polymer ?
#
loop_
_entity_poly.entity_id
_entity_poly.type
_entity_poly.pdbx_seq_one_letter_code
_entity_poly.pdbx_strand_id
1 'polypeptide(L)'
;MLLKDELDVLLVYSFSPDFLAPALSSLIHKNLGLSEKTLCFDNIAFCPGFLQGLMQAFSLLDNENIKKIAFICASVKSKKIPKKDKITYLSNSDSASVILLEKSNTKEKAFFSQKIFSKLATEETFPLKCFKEANDFIDMDKNLTFSHLNENFPRFFDDFFDNFKLDKSKIGE
;
A
#
# COMPACT_ATOMS: atom_id res chain seq x y z
N MET A 1 25.15 5.94 -0.28
CA MET A 1 24.60 5.57 -1.61
C MET A 1 24.30 4.09 -1.56
N LEU A 2 23.08 3.66 -1.87
CA LEU A 2 22.67 2.24 -1.79
C LEU A 2 23.33 1.44 -2.93
N LEU A 3 24.05 0.38 -2.59
CA LEU A 3 24.53 -0.59 -3.59
C LEU A 3 23.45 -1.65 -3.84
N LYS A 4 23.33 -2.10 -5.09
CA LYS A 4 22.31 -3.10 -5.48
C LYS A 4 22.39 -4.39 -4.65
N ASP A 5 23.60 -4.77 -4.25
CA ASP A 5 23.87 -5.99 -3.47
C ASP A 5 23.55 -5.85 -1.98
N GLU A 6 23.20 -4.65 -1.50
CA GLU A 6 22.82 -4.41 -0.11
C GLU A 6 21.32 -4.54 0.12
N LEU A 7 20.52 -4.68 -0.94
CA LEU A 7 19.08 -4.81 -0.81
C LEU A 7 18.70 -6.25 -0.46
N ASP A 8 17.97 -6.43 0.64
CA ASP A 8 17.55 -7.77 1.10
C ASP A 8 16.12 -8.08 0.66
N VAL A 9 15.25 -7.07 0.59
CA VAL A 9 13.85 -7.24 0.20
C VAL A 9 13.39 -6.17 -0.77
N LEU A 10 12.68 -6.59 -1.81
CA LEU A 10 11.85 -5.79 -2.68
C LEU A 10 10.38 -6.03 -2.34
N LEU A 11 9.75 -5.05 -1.68
CA LEU A 11 8.38 -5.14 -1.21
C LEU A 11 7.48 -4.27 -2.08
N VAL A 12 6.70 -4.88 -2.96
CA VAL A 12 5.89 -4.18 -3.96
C VAL A 12 4.41 -4.25 -3.58
N TYR A 13 3.76 -3.09 -3.57
CA TYR A 13 2.33 -2.92 -3.39
C TYR A 13 1.76 -2.24 -4.64
N SER A 14 0.88 -2.95 -5.35
CA SER A 14 0.24 -2.45 -6.56
C SER A 14 -1.09 -3.14 -6.80
N PHE A 15 -2.14 -2.38 -7.09
CA PHE A 15 -3.40 -2.94 -7.56
C PHE A 15 -3.41 -3.18 -9.09
N SER A 16 -2.39 -2.70 -9.81
CA SER A 16 -2.28 -2.74 -11.27
C SER A 16 -0.98 -3.40 -11.73
N PRO A 17 -0.76 -4.70 -11.44
CA PRO A 17 0.40 -5.41 -11.96
C PRO A 17 0.31 -5.52 -13.49
N ASP A 18 1.47 -5.55 -14.15
CA ASP A 18 1.52 -5.70 -15.62
C ASP A 18 0.97 -7.05 -16.07
N PHE A 19 1.24 -8.11 -15.31
CA PHE A 19 0.82 -9.48 -15.59
C PHE A 19 0.40 -10.20 -14.29
N LEU A 20 -0.37 -11.27 -14.43
CA LEU A 20 -0.60 -12.20 -13.32
C LEU A 20 0.63 -13.09 -13.06
N ALA A 21 1.34 -13.47 -14.13
CA ALA A 21 2.63 -14.14 -14.10
C ALA A 21 3.43 -13.74 -15.35
N PRO A 22 4.72 -13.37 -15.23
CA PRO A 22 5.52 -13.31 -13.99
C PRO A 22 5.07 -12.17 -13.07
N ALA A 23 5.49 -12.24 -11.81
CA ALA A 23 5.15 -11.25 -10.80
C ALA A 23 5.84 -9.89 -11.07
N LEU A 24 5.21 -8.78 -10.64
CA LEU A 24 5.72 -7.43 -10.91
C LEU A 24 7.09 -7.20 -10.26
N SER A 25 7.28 -7.65 -9.02
CA SER A 25 8.56 -7.61 -8.32
C SER A 25 9.67 -8.37 -9.07
N SER A 26 9.36 -9.48 -9.75
CA SER A 26 10.34 -10.23 -10.55
C SER A 26 10.80 -9.45 -11.78
N LEU A 27 9.90 -8.68 -12.41
CA LEU A 27 10.26 -7.79 -13.52
C LEU A 27 11.16 -6.64 -13.03
N ILE A 28 10.83 -6.05 -11.89
CA ILE A 28 11.64 -4.98 -11.27
C ILE A 28 13.02 -5.52 -10.89
N HIS A 29 13.08 -6.68 -10.24
CA HIS A 29 14.31 -7.37 -9.85
C HIS A 29 15.23 -7.60 -11.05
N LYS A 30 14.69 -8.19 -12.12
CA LYS A 30 15.41 -8.40 -13.39
C LYS A 30 15.90 -7.08 -14.00
N ASN A 31 15.02 -6.09 -14.11
CA ASN A 31 15.33 -4.82 -14.79
C ASN A 31 16.39 -3.99 -14.04
N LEU A 32 16.42 -4.09 -12.72
CA LEU A 32 17.41 -3.41 -11.90
C LEU A 32 18.70 -4.24 -11.73
N GLY A 33 18.69 -5.53 -12.10
CA GLY A 33 19.81 -6.45 -11.88
C GLY A 33 20.13 -6.58 -10.39
N LEU A 34 19.10 -6.83 -9.59
CA LEU A 34 19.26 -7.01 -8.14
C LEU A 34 19.92 -8.35 -7.84
N SER A 35 20.55 -8.43 -6.67
CA SER A 35 21.19 -9.67 -6.20
C SER A 35 20.18 -10.80 -6.09
N GLU A 36 20.59 -12.03 -6.41
CA GLU A 36 19.77 -13.25 -6.34
C GLU A 36 19.25 -13.54 -4.92
N LYS A 37 19.92 -13.00 -3.89
CA LYS A 37 19.46 -13.10 -2.49
C LYS A 37 18.23 -12.24 -2.18
N THR A 38 17.91 -11.27 -3.04
CA THR A 38 16.86 -10.28 -2.77
C THR A 38 15.49 -10.94 -2.81
N LEU A 39 14.80 -10.97 -1.67
CA LEU A 39 13.44 -11.50 -1.58
C LEU A 39 12.48 -10.54 -2.29
N CYS A 40 11.51 -11.10 -3.02
CA CYS A 40 10.55 -10.34 -3.80
C CYS A 40 9.13 -10.67 -3.32
N PHE A 41 8.38 -9.64 -2.94
CA PHE A 41 6.97 -9.76 -2.52
C PHE A 41 6.10 -8.84 -3.35
N ASP A 42 5.01 -9.36 -3.89
CA ASP A 42 3.97 -8.59 -4.56
C ASP A 42 2.66 -8.67 -3.76
N ASN A 43 2.09 -7.51 -3.44
CA ASN A 43 0.83 -7.40 -2.73
C ASN A 43 -0.16 -6.59 -3.56
N ILE A 44 -1.33 -7.18 -3.79
CA ILE A 44 -2.44 -6.47 -4.43
C ILE A 44 -3.12 -5.61 -3.36
N ALA A 45 -3.01 -4.29 -3.50
CA ALA A 45 -3.59 -3.36 -2.55
C ALA A 45 -3.99 -2.02 -3.19
N PHE A 46 -5.10 -1.46 -2.72
CA PHE A 46 -5.54 -0.10 -3.03
C PHE A 46 -4.87 0.92 -2.08
N CYS A 47 -5.54 2.04 -1.80
CA CYS A 47 -5.06 3.11 -0.93
C CYS A 47 -4.52 2.68 0.46
N PRO A 48 -5.05 1.66 1.18
CA PRO A 48 -4.48 1.26 2.46
C PRO A 48 -3.15 0.50 2.34
N GLY A 49 -2.74 0.13 1.11
CA GLY A 49 -1.53 -0.65 0.86
C GLY A 49 -0.25 -0.01 1.41
N PHE A 50 -0.19 1.32 1.45
CA PHE A 50 0.97 2.02 2.03
C PHE A 50 1.19 1.67 3.51
N LEU A 51 0.14 1.78 4.32
CA LEU A 51 0.22 1.53 5.77
C LEU A 51 0.42 0.04 6.06
N GLN A 52 -0.25 -0.85 5.31
CA GLN A 52 -0.07 -2.30 5.44
C GLN A 52 1.34 -2.73 5.04
N GLY A 53 1.89 -2.13 3.98
CA GLY A 53 3.25 -2.37 3.54
C GLY A 53 4.29 -1.86 4.52
N LEU A 54 4.07 -0.71 5.17
CA LEU A 54 4.92 -0.26 6.28
C LEU A 54 4.90 -1.24 7.45
N MET A 55 3.72 -1.69 7.89
CA MET A 55 3.60 -2.71 8.94
C MET A 55 4.36 -3.99 8.55
N GLN A 56 4.18 -4.47 7.32
CA GLN A 56 4.88 -5.65 6.83
C GLN A 56 6.40 -5.44 6.79
N ALA A 57 6.86 -4.27 6.34
CA ALA A 57 8.29 -3.94 6.32
C ALA A 57 8.90 -3.88 7.72
N PHE A 58 8.19 -3.33 8.71
CA PHE A 58 8.63 -3.32 10.10
C PHE A 58 8.78 -4.75 10.63
N SER A 59 7.77 -5.60 10.43
CA SER A 59 7.84 -7.02 10.81
C SER A 59 8.98 -7.77 10.11
N LEU A 60 9.31 -7.42 8.86
CA LEU A 60 10.43 -8.00 8.14
C LEU A 60 11.78 -7.51 8.71
N LEU A 61 11.90 -6.22 9.03
CA LEU A 61 13.11 -5.62 9.63
C LEU A 61 13.39 -6.13 11.06
N ASP A 62 12.39 -6.68 11.75
CA ASP A 62 12.61 -7.37 13.03
C ASP A 62 13.48 -8.62 12.87
N ASN A 63 13.50 -9.24 11.68
CA ASN A 63 14.43 -10.33 11.37
C ASN A 63 15.88 -9.84 11.36
N GLU A 64 16.79 -10.56 12.02
CA GLU A 64 18.21 -10.17 12.11
C GLU A 64 18.94 -10.16 10.76
N ASN A 65 18.46 -10.94 9.79
CA ASN A 65 19.07 -11.07 8.46
C ASN A 65 18.53 -10.09 7.43
N ILE A 66 17.46 -9.34 7.74
CA ILE A 66 16.88 -8.34 6.84
C ILE A 66 17.24 -6.96 7.36
N LYS A 67 18.03 -6.21 6.59
CA LYS A 67 18.54 -4.89 6.99
C LYS A 67 17.98 -3.78 6.13
N LYS A 68 17.75 -4.05 4.83
CA LYS A 68 17.28 -3.05 3.87
C LYS A 68 16.13 -3.55 3.03
N ILE A 69 15.06 -2.77 2.99
CA ILE A 69 13.84 -3.04 2.22
C ILE A 69 13.58 -1.87 1.28
N ALA A 70 13.41 -2.17 0.00
CA ALA A 70 12.88 -1.23 -0.98
C ALA A 70 11.36 -1.43 -0.99
N PHE A 71 10.66 -0.53 -0.32
CA PHE A 71 9.22 -0.51 -0.27
C PHE A 71 8.66 0.31 -1.43
N ILE A 72 7.98 -0.35 -2.36
CA ILE A 72 7.45 0.23 -3.59
C ILE A 72 5.93 0.25 -3.51
N CYS A 73 5.34 1.42 -3.71
CA CYS A 73 3.91 1.56 -3.98
C CYS A 73 3.75 2.12 -5.39
N ALA A 74 3.15 1.35 -6.30
CA ALA A 74 2.97 1.74 -7.69
C ALA A 74 1.53 1.46 -8.15
N SER A 75 0.99 2.35 -8.98
CA SER A 75 -0.42 2.31 -9.36
C SER A 75 -0.61 3.04 -10.69
N VAL A 76 -1.24 2.36 -11.66
CA VAL A 76 -1.58 2.88 -12.98
C VAL A 76 -3.11 2.83 -13.16
N LYS A 77 -3.83 3.63 -12.36
CA LYS A 77 -5.30 3.69 -12.31
C LYS A 77 -5.92 4.17 -13.60
N SER A 78 -5.23 5.01 -14.38
CA SER A 78 -5.74 5.55 -15.64
C SER A 78 -6.17 4.46 -16.62
N LYS A 79 -5.54 3.28 -16.59
CA LYS A 79 -5.88 2.12 -17.43
C LYS A 79 -7.14 1.37 -16.99
N LYS A 80 -7.58 1.56 -15.74
CA LYS A 80 -8.71 0.87 -15.13
C LYS A 80 -9.85 1.80 -14.74
N ILE A 81 -9.80 3.08 -15.13
CA ILE A 81 -10.88 4.05 -14.91
C ILE A 81 -11.48 4.43 -16.27
N PRO A 82 -12.82 4.43 -16.42
CA PRO A 82 -13.44 4.71 -17.71
C PRO A 82 -13.40 6.21 -18.00
N LYS A 83 -12.78 6.62 -19.13
CA LYS A 83 -12.63 8.04 -19.53
C LYS A 83 -13.96 8.81 -19.68
N LYS A 84 -15.08 8.09 -19.88
CA LYS A 84 -16.42 8.69 -19.93
C LYS A 84 -16.87 9.26 -18.59
N ASP A 85 -16.40 8.69 -17.48
CA ASP A 85 -16.62 9.22 -16.14
C ASP A 85 -15.54 10.25 -15.82
N LYS A 86 -15.80 11.50 -16.24
CA LYS A 86 -14.86 12.61 -16.07
C LYS A 86 -14.52 12.86 -14.60
N ILE A 87 -15.47 12.67 -13.69
CA ILE A 87 -15.25 12.94 -12.26
C ILE A 87 -14.26 11.92 -11.69
N THR A 88 -14.47 10.63 -11.94
CA THR A 88 -13.52 9.59 -11.49
C THR A 88 -12.18 9.71 -12.18
N TYR A 89 -12.17 9.99 -13.49
CA TYR A 89 -10.94 10.11 -14.25
C TYR A 89 -10.06 11.27 -13.78
N LEU A 90 -10.64 12.45 -13.54
CA LEU A 90 -9.89 13.63 -13.11
C LEU A 90 -9.42 13.57 -11.65
N SER A 91 -10.07 12.77 -10.81
CA SER A 91 -9.71 12.62 -9.39
C SER A 91 -8.68 11.53 -9.12
N ASN A 92 -8.23 10.81 -10.15
CA ASN A 92 -7.25 9.74 -10.03
C ASN A 92 -6.03 10.00 -10.91
N SER A 93 -4.89 9.46 -10.50
CA SER A 93 -3.63 9.59 -11.20
C SER A 93 -2.86 8.28 -11.21
N ASP A 94 -1.86 8.23 -12.07
CA ASP A 94 -0.83 7.20 -12.06
C ASP A 94 0.36 7.71 -11.26
N SER A 95 0.93 6.84 -10.42
CA SER A 95 2.03 7.21 -9.54
C SER A 95 2.84 6.00 -9.11
N ALA A 96 4.13 6.21 -8.87
CA ALA A 96 4.97 5.27 -8.17
C ALA A 96 5.81 6.00 -7.11
N SER A 97 6.05 5.32 -6.00
CA SER A 97 6.92 5.78 -4.91
C SER A 97 7.79 4.62 -4.45
N VAL A 98 9.01 4.95 -4.04
CA VAL A 98 9.96 4.00 -3.48
C VAL A 98 10.53 4.60 -2.20
N ILE A 99 10.44 3.84 -1.10
CA ILE A 99 11.00 4.20 0.19
C ILE A 99 12.03 3.13 0.56
N LEU A 100 13.26 3.55 0.82
CA LEU A 100 14.26 2.69 1.41
C LEU A 100 14.03 2.68 2.93
N LEU A 101 13.71 1.51 3.47
CA LEU A 101 13.55 1.28 4.90
C LEU A 101 14.74 0.48 5.40
N GLU A 102 15.42 1.00 6.42
CA GLU A 102 16.61 0.38 7.00
C GLU A 102 16.39 0.15 8.50
N LYS A 103 16.97 -0.93 9.02
CA LYS A 103 16.93 -1.21 10.45
C LYS A 103 17.69 -0.12 11.19
N SER A 104 17.01 0.63 12.04
CA SER A 104 17.64 1.67 12.85
C SER A 104 18.42 1.06 14.03
N ASN A 105 19.52 1.70 14.39
CA ASN A 105 20.22 1.43 15.65
C ASN A 105 19.60 2.20 16.84
N THR A 106 18.67 3.13 16.58
CA THR A 106 17.95 3.88 17.60
C THR A 106 16.63 3.18 17.94
N LYS A 107 16.27 3.21 19.23
CA LYS A 107 15.01 2.62 19.73
C LYS A 107 13.91 3.67 19.81
N GLU A 108 13.56 4.25 18.67
CA GLU A 108 12.39 5.12 18.56
C GLU A 108 11.12 4.29 18.43
N LYS A 109 10.03 4.78 19.01
CA LYS A 109 8.74 4.09 18.96
C LYS A 109 8.00 4.48 17.70
N ALA A 110 7.57 3.49 16.94
CA ALA A 110 6.54 3.64 15.92
C ALA A 110 5.22 3.09 16.45
N PHE A 111 4.13 3.82 16.22
CA PHE A 111 2.79 3.42 16.62
C PHE A 111 1.98 3.08 15.38
N PHE A 112 1.27 1.96 15.43
CA PHE A 112 0.46 1.47 14.32
C PHE A 112 -0.87 0.95 14.85
N SER A 113 -1.97 1.32 14.19
CA SER A 113 -3.28 0.74 14.40
C SER A 113 -4.04 0.69 13.09
N GLN A 114 -4.93 -0.30 12.94
CA GLN A 114 -5.74 -0.48 11.75
C GLN A 114 -7.11 -1.02 12.13
N LYS A 115 -8.16 -0.55 11.44
CA LYS A 115 -9.50 -1.13 11.47
C LYS A 115 -9.92 -1.48 10.05
N ILE A 116 -10.47 -2.68 9.85
CA ILE A 116 -10.95 -3.17 8.55
C ILE A 116 -12.47 -3.31 8.61
N PHE A 117 -13.17 -2.60 7.72
CA PHE A 117 -14.62 -2.61 7.62
C PHE A 117 -15.09 -3.43 6.41
N SER A 118 -14.92 -4.74 6.47
CA SER A 118 -15.16 -5.63 5.33
C SER A 118 -16.64 -5.88 5.01
N LYS A 119 -17.57 -5.52 5.90
CA LYS A 119 -19.01 -5.76 5.73
C LYS A 119 -19.57 -5.09 4.47
N LEU A 120 -18.95 -3.99 4.03
CA LEU A 120 -19.38 -3.20 2.87
C LEU A 120 -18.50 -3.43 1.64
N ALA A 121 -17.62 -4.44 1.64
CA ALA A 121 -16.58 -4.56 0.63
C ALA A 121 -17.12 -4.64 -0.80
N THR A 122 -18.22 -5.35 -1.01
CA THR A 122 -18.85 -5.53 -2.33
C THR A 122 -19.89 -4.46 -2.66
N GLU A 123 -20.40 -3.75 -1.65
CA GLU A 123 -21.28 -2.59 -1.81
C GLU A 123 -20.48 -1.32 -2.11
N GLU A 124 -19.27 -1.20 -1.56
CA GLU A 124 -18.39 -0.04 -1.73
C GLU A 124 -17.60 -0.12 -3.04
N THR A 125 -16.97 -1.26 -3.32
CA THR A 125 -16.24 -1.51 -4.57
C THR A 125 -16.88 -2.68 -5.31
N PHE A 126 -17.42 -2.39 -6.50
CA PHE A 126 -17.96 -3.44 -7.35
C PHE A 126 -16.84 -4.34 -7.88
N PRO A 127 -17.06 -5.66 -8.01
CA PRO A 127 -16.01 -6.59 -8.44
C PRO A 127 -15.37 -6.19 -9.77
N LEU A 128 -14.04 -6.04 -9.75
CA LEU A 128 -13.20 -5.88 -10.94
C LEU A 128 -12.81 -7.28 -11.44
N LYS A 129 -12.95 -7.52 -12.75
CA LYS A 129 -12.68 -8.83 -13.32
C LYS A 129 -11.21 -9.23 -13.18
N CYS A 130 -11.01 -10.50 -12.86
CA CYS A 130 -9.74 -11.20 -12.93
C CYS A 130 -10.00 -12.53 -13.65
N PHE A 131 -10.29 -13.60 -12.92
CA PHE A 131 -10.72 -14.88 -13.50
C PHE A 131 -12.24 -15.03 -13.61
N LYS A 132 -13.00 -14.29 -12.79
CA LYS A 132 -14.46 -14.26 -12.85
C LYS A 132 -14.91 -13.12 -13.76
N GLU A 133 -16.00 -13.36 -14.48
CA GLU A 133 -16.73 -12.32 -15.20
C GLU A 133 -17.21 -11.25 -14.21
N ALA A 134 -16.85 -10.00 -14.49
CA ALA A 134 -17.18 -8.82 -13.70
C ALA A 134 -16.82 -7.55 -14.50
N ASN A 135 -16.72 -6.39 -13.83
CA ASN A 135 -16.44 -5.12 -14.49
C ASN A 135 -14.99 -5.05 -15.02
N ASP A 136 -14.81 -4.42 -16.18
CA ASP A 136 -13.48 -4.17 -16.78
C ASP A 136 -12.74 -2.99 -16.15
N PHE A 137 -13.53 -2.08 -15.58
CA PHE A 137 -13.11 -0.83 -14.99
C PHE A 137 -13.52 -0.78 -13.51
N ILE A 138 -12.76 -0.04 -12.73
CA ILE A 138 -13.06 0.26 -11.33
C ILE A 138 -14.38 1.02 -11.28
N ASP A 139 -15.27 0.54 -10.42
CA ASP A 139 -16.53 1.17 -10.09
C ASP A 139 -16.75 1.09 -8.59
N MET A 140 -17.09 2.20 -7.96
CA MET A 140 -17.18 2.34 -6.51
C MET A 140 -18.31 3.30 -6.12
N ASP A 141 -19.04 2.96 -5.05
CA ASP A 141 -19.99 3.88 -4.42
C ASP A 141 -19.25 4.90 -3.54
N LYS A 142 -18.89 6.02 -4.17
CA LYS A 142 -18.17 7.12 -3.49
C LYS A 142 -18.96 7.73 -2.35
N ASN A 143 -20.29 7.73 -2.41
CA ASN A 143 -21.13 8.29 -1.33
C ASN A 143 -21.07 7.37 -0.11
N LEU A 144 -21.11 6.06 -0.34
CA LEU A 144 -20.90 5.07 0.71
C LEU A 144 -19.51 5.22 1.33
N THR A 145 -18.45 5.28 0.52
CA THR A 145 -17.08 5.49 1.02
C THR A 145 -16.98 6.78 1.84
N PHE A 146 -17.49 7.90 1.33
CA PHE A 146 -17.41 9.20 1.99
C PHE A 146 -18.19 9.25 3.30
N SER A 147 -19.44 8.76 3.31
CA SER A 147 -20.27 8.72 4.53
C SER A 147 -19.65 7.83 5.60
N HIS A 148 -19.15 6.65 5.22
CA HIS A 148 -18.51 5.73 6.15
C HIS A 148 -17.21 6.31 6.73
N LEU A 149 -16.40 6.98 5.91
CA LEU A 149 -15.20 7.69 6.39
C LEU A 149 -15.56 8.79 7.39
N ASN A 150 -16.54 9.65 7.08
CA ASN A 150 -16.92 10.73 7.98
C ASN A 150 -17.43 10.23 9.34
N GLU A 151 -18.13 9.09 9.36
CA GLU A 151 -18.62 8.49 10.61
C GLU A 151 -17.50 7.87 11.45
N ASN A 152 -16.54 7.19 10.80
CA ASN A 152 -15.59 6.33 11.51
C ASN A 152 -14.20 6.95 11.70
N PHE A 153 -13.79 7.88 10.84
CA PHE A 153 -12.46 8.46 10.85
C PHE A 153 -12.18 9.25 12.15
N PRO A 154 -13.05 10.15 12.64
CA PRO A 154 -12.79 10.86 13.90
C PRO A 154 -12.61 9.91 15.09
N ARG A 155 -13.52 8.93 15.23
CA ARG A 155 -13.46 7.91 16.29
C ARG A 155 -12.19 7.07 16.22
N PHE A 156 -11.73 6.74 15.01
CA PHE A 156 -10.47 6.01 14.84
C PHE A 156 -9.28 6.79 15.40
N PHE A 157 -9.18 8.09 15.13
CA PHE A 157 -8.09 8.90 15.66
C PHE A 157 -8.19 9.07 17.17
N ASP A 158 -9.37 9.34 17.71
CA ASP A 158 -9.57 9.42 19.16
C ASP A 158 -9.07 8.14 19.86
N ASP A 159 -9.52 6.98 19.38
CA ASP A 159 -9.05 5.69 19.88
C ASP A 159 -7.53 5.52 19.71
N PHE A 160 -6.94 5.96 18.58
CA PHE A 160 -5.51 5.86 18.35
C PHE A 160 -4.70 6.66 19.39
N PHE A 161 -5.09 7.91 19.63
CA PHE A 161 -4.42 8.77 20.61
C PHE A 161 -4.56 8.24 22.03
N ASP A 162 -5.77 7.81 22.39
CA ASP A 162 -6.05 7.28 23.72
C ASP A 162 -5.31 5.96 23.99
N ASN A 163 -5.32 5.03 23.03
CA ASN A 163 -4.64 3.74 23.14
C ASN A 163 -3.13 3.89 23.33
N PHE A 164 -2.50 4.82 22.62
CA PHE A 164 -1.07 5.05 22.71
C PHE A 164 -0.69 6.16 23.71
N LYS A 165 -1.67 6.77 24.40
CA LYS A 165 -1.49 7.87 25.35
C LYS A 165 -0.69 9.03 24.74
N LEU A 166 -1.04 9.40 23.51
CA LEU A 166 -0.37 10.41 22.72
C LEU A 166 -1.06 11.78 22.86
N ASP A 167 -0.25 12.83 22.95
CA ASP A 167 -0.73 14.20 22.99
C ASP A 167 -0.92 14.74 21.57
N LYS A 168 -2.17 15.02 21.20
CA LYS A 168 -2.53 15.52 19.86
C LYS A 168 -1.87 16.85 19.53
N SER A 169 -1.59 17.70 20.52
CA SER A 169 -1.03 19.03 20.25
C SER A 169 0.44 18.98 19.79
N LYS A 170 1.12 17.85 20.02
CA LYS A 170 2.54 17.67 19.69
C LYS A 170 2.79 17.11 18.30
N ILE A 171 1.75 16.90 17.49
CA ILE A 171 1.93 16.42 16.13
C ILE A 171 2.42 17.56 15.25
N GLY A 172 3.63 17.41 14.70
CA GLY A 172 4.20 18.36 13.74
C GLY A 172 5.03 19.49 14.36
N GLU A 173 5.18 19.50 15.69
CA GLU A 173 6.30 20.18 16.38
C GLU A 173 7.63 19.47 16.07
#